data_AF-A0A964UX94-F1
#
_entry.id   AF-A0A964UX94-F1
#
_cell.length_a   1.000
_cell.length_b   1.000
_cell.length_c   1.000
_cell.angle_alpha   90.00
_cell.angle_beta   90.00
_cell.angle_gamma   90.00
#
_symmetry.space_group_name_H-M   'P 1'
#
loop_
_entity.id
_entity.type
_entity.pdbx_description
1 polymer ?
#
loop_
_entity_poly.entity_id
_entity_poly.type
_entity_poly.pdbx_seq_one_letter_code
_entity_poly.pdbx_strand_id
1 'polypeptide(L)'
;MMSWLWRLAMEAKKPRRQHLVCVKGQMQPHIFAVIRLSWYRNGRLYTVEEMNVENGTKETPEAVIMLIKEALKSGADVTMQTACQPQDLGIE
;
A
#
# COMPACT_ATOMS: atom_id res chain seq x y z
N MET A 1 7.95 10.62 -42.32
CA MET A 1 8.27 9.24 -41.87
C MET A 1 8.81 9.30 -40.44
N MET A 2 7.93 9.48 -39.44
CA MET A 2 8.29 9.68 -38.02
C MET A 2 7.18 9.15 -37.10
N SER A 3 6.82 7.86 -37.24
CA SER A 3 5.69 7.24 -36.51
C SER A 3 6.13 6.10 -35.57
N TRP A 4 7.37 5.64 -35.67
CA TRP A 4 7.83 4.46 -34.92
C TRP A 4 8.50 4.80 -33.57
N LEU A 5 9.26 5.90 -33.52
CA LEU A 5 9.95 6.35 -32.30
C LEU A 5 8.99 6.79 -31.19
N TRP A 6 7.85 7.38 -31.55
CA TRP A 6 6.80 7.76 -30.59
C TRP A 6 6.09 6.56 -29.98
N ARG A 7 5.93 5.45 -30.71
CA ARG A 7 5.32 4.21 -30.17
C ARG A 7 6.21 3.51 -29.14
N LEU A 8 7.54 3.63 -29.25
CA LEU A 8 8.48 3.12 -28.24
C LEU A 8 8.53 4.02 -27.00
N ALA A 9 8.43 5.34 -27.16
CA ALA A 9 8.30 6.26 -26.02
C ALA A 9 6.94 6.14 -25.30
N MET A 10 5.90 5.71 -26.03
CA MET A 10 4.55 5.38 -25.56
C MET A 10 4.31 3.87 -25.33
N GLU A 11 5.35 3.04 -25.25
CA GLU A 11 5.31 1.97 -24.24
C GLU A 11 5.40 2.67 -22.89
N ALA A 12 4.34 3.42 -22.58
CA ALA A 12 4.12 4.17 -21.37
C ALA A 12 4.48 3.19 -20.28
N LYS A 13 5.58 3.47 -19.57
CA LYS A 13 6.04 2.66 -18.44
C LYS A 13 4.78 2.24 -17.71
N LYS A 14 4.40 0.97 -17.85
CA LYS A 14 3.12 0.49 -17.30
C LYS A 14 3.09 0.99 -15.86
N PRO A 15 1.97 1.55 -15.38
CA PRO A 15 1.88 1.98 -14.00
C PRO A 15 2.50 0.87 -13.15
N ARG A 16 3.52 1.22 -12.35
CA ARG A 16 4.24 0.25 -11.52
C ARG A 16 3.17 -0.61 -10.84
N ARG A 17 3.26 -1.94 -10.95
CA ARG A 17 2.35 -2.80 -10.20
C ARG A 17 2.64 -2.59 -8.72
N GLN A 18 1.69 -2.03 -7.99
CA GLN A 18 1.83 -1.81 -6.56
C GLN A 18 1.83 -3.14 -5.83
N HIS A 19 2.60 -3.23 -4.75
CA HIS A 19 2.60 -4.39 -3.88
C HIS A 19 1.84 -4.10 -2.59
N LEU A 20 1.04 -5.08 -2.17
CA LEU A 20 0.48 -5.16 -0.83
C LEU A 20 1.09 -6.37 -0.14
N VAL A 21 1.69 -6.14 1.03
CA VAL A 21 2.13 -7.19 1.94
C VAL A 21 1.42 -6.96 3.25
N CYS A 22 0.70 -7.98 3.72
CA CYS A 22 -0.01 -7.95 4.99
C CYS A 22 0.39 -9.19 5.79
N VAL A 23 0.87 -8.99 7.01
CA VAL A 23 1.25 -10.10 7.89
C VAL A 23 0.66 -9.90 9.28
N LYS A 24 0.20 -11.00 9.89
CA LYS A 24 -0.17 -11.00 11.29
C LYS A 24 1.10 -10.94 12.16
N GLY A 25 1.06 -10.14 13.22
CA GLY A 25 2.16 -10.03 14.18
C GLY A 25 1.70 -9.70 15.59
N GLN A 26 2.63 -9.79 16.54
CA GLN A 26 2.42 -9.30 17.90
C GLN A 26 2.49 -7.77 17.90
N MET A 27 1.39 -7.11 18.23
CA MET A 27 1.30 -5.66 18.33
C MET A 27 1.45 -5.19 19.77
N GLN A 28 1.89 -3.94 19.94
CA GLN A 28 1.81 -3.28 21.24
C GLN A 28 0.35 -3.15 21.70
N PRO A 29 0.09 -3.05 23.02
CA PRO A 29 -1.25 -2.78 23.52
C PRO A 29 -1.85 -1.55 22.82
N HIS A 30 -3.14 -1.63 22.50
CA HIS A 30 -3.90 -0.58 21.80
C HIS A 30 -3.50 -0.31 20.34
N ILE A 31 -2.49 -0.97 19.77
CA ILE A 31 -2.18 -0.87 18.35
C ILE A 31 -2.86 -2.00 17.58
N PHE A 32 -3.67 -1.63 16.59
CA PHE A 32 -4.30 -2.56 15.67
C PHE A 32 -3.35 -2.97 14.54
N ALA A 33 -2.69 -1.99 13.91
CA ALA A 33 -1.79 -2.23 12.79
C ALA A 33 -0.68 -1.17 12.72
N VAL A 34 0.44 -1.55 12.11
CA VAL A 34 1.49 -0.63 11.66
C VAL A 34 1.53 -0.71 10.14
N ILE A 35 1.36 0.43 9.48
CA ILE A 35 1.28 0.52 8.01
C ILE A 35 2.47 1.35 7.52
N ARG A 36 3.21 0.80 6.57
CA ARG A 36 4.29 1.47 5.86
C ARG A 36 3.90 1.66 4.40
N LEU A 37 3.93 2.91 3.94
CA LEU A 37 3.68 3.31 2.56
C LEU A 37 5.01 3.67 1.90
N SER A 38 5.33 3.04 0.78
CA SER A 38 6.54 3.33 0.00
C SER A 38 6.17 3.99 -1.31
N TRP A 39 6.61 5.23 -1.50
CA TRP A 39 6.24 6.07 -2.63
C TRP A 39 7.40 6.20 -3.62
N TYR A 40 7.09 6.13 -4.92
CA TYR A 40 8.11 6.11 -5.97
C TYR A 40 7.94 7.28 -6.93
N ARG A 41 9.06 7.89 -7.34
CA ARG A 41 9.14 8.89 -8.40
C ARG A 41 10.17 8.46 -9.43
N ASN A 42 9.78 8.43 -10.70
CA ASN A 42 10.63 7.95 -11.81
C ASN A 42 11.22 6.54 -11.60
N GLY A 43 10.46 5.65 -10.93
CA GLY A 43 10.87 4.28 -10.63
C GLY A 43 11.85 4.14 -9.47
N ARG A 44 12.13 5.23 -8.73
CA ARG A 44 12.98 5.21 -7.53
C ARG A 44 12.14 5.53 -6.31
N LEU A 45 12.45 4.86 -5.19
CA LEU A 45 11.87 5.19 -3.89
C LEU A 45 12.20 6.65 -3.57
N TYR A 46 11.18 7.44 -3.24
CA TYR A 46 11.31 8.85 -2.94
C TYR A 46 10.95 9.16 -1.49
N THR A 47 9.91 8.53 -0.94
CA THR A 47 9.54 8.69 0.47
C THR A 47 8.93 7.42 1.03
N VAL A 48 9.07 7.25 2.34
CA VAL A 48 8.45 6.20 3.13
C VAL A 48 7.73 6.85 4.29
N GLU A 49 6.45 6.53 4.43
CA GLU A 49 5.62 6.98 5.55
C GLU A 49 5.25 5.76 6.39
N GLU A 50 5.32 5.89 7.71
CA GLU A 50 4.89 4.85 8.64
C GLU A 50 3.87 5.44 9.61
N MET A 51 2.81 4.69 9.87
CA MET A 51 1.76 5.08 10.78
C MET A 51 1.30 3.92 11.63
N ASN A 52 1.03 4.21 12.90
CA ASN A 52 0.40 3.29 13.83
C ASN A 52 -1.10 3.56 13.82
N VAL A 53 -1.88 2.50 13.65
CA VAL A 53 -3.33 2.54 13.72
C VAL A 53 -3.74 2.00 15.08
N GLU A 54 -4.37 2.84 15.88
CA GLU A 54 -4.88 2.45 17.19
C GLU A 54 -6.17 1.62 17.06
N ASN A 55 -6.34 0.68 17.98
CA ASN A 55 -7.54 -0.11 18.14
C ASN A 55 -8.60 0.74 18.89
N GLY A 56 -9.18 1.69 18.17
CA GLY A 56 -10.09 2.70 18.72
C GLY A 56 -11.56 2.26 18.71
N THR A 57 -12.04 1.65 17.63
CA THR A 57 -13.46 1.31 17.45
C THR A 57 -13.63 0.00 16.67
N LYS A 58 -14.87 -0.50 16.60
CA LYS A 58 -15.22 -1.66 15.76
C LYS A 58 -15.02 -1.40 14.26
N GLU A 59 -14.91 -0.13 13.86
CA GLU A 59 -14.77 0.30 12.46
C GLU A 59 -13.30 0.41 12.03
N THR A 60 -12.35 0.28 12.96
CA THR A 60 -10.91 0.35 12.68
C THR A 60 -10.47 -0.54 11.49
N PRO A 61 -10.92 -1.80 11.36
CA PRO A 61 -10.57 -2.64 10.21
C PRO A 61 -10.98 -2.04 8.85
N GLU A 62 -12.17 -1.47 8.76
CA GLU A 62 -12.69 -0.89 7.51
C GLU A 62 -11.91 0.36 7.12
N ALA A 63 -11.60 1.22 8.09
CA ALA A 63 -10.78 2.42 7.89
C ALA A 63 -9.38 2.06 7.37
N VAL A 64 -8.75 1.02 7.94
CA VAL A 64 -7.46 0.49 7.46
C VAL A 64 -7.56 0.04 6.01
N ILE A 65 -8.59 -0.74 5.66
CA ILE A 65 -8.78 -1.20 4.28
C ILE A 65 -9.00 -0.05 3.30
N MET A 66 -9.75 0.98 3.70
CA MET A 66 -9.96 2.16 2.87
C MET A 66 -8.64 2.89 2.58
N LEU A 67 -7.83 3.12 3.62
CA LEU A 67 -6.51 3.74 3.51
C LEU A 67 -5.58 2.94 2.57
N ILE A 68 -5.51 1.63 2.74
CA ILE A 68 -4.69 0.75 1.90
C ILE A 68 -5.13 0.85 0.43
N LYS A 69 -6.44 0.82 0.16
CA LYS A 69 -6.99 0.94 -1.20
C LYS A 69 -6.63 2.29 -1.83
N GLU A 70 -6.73 3.38 -1.08
CA GLU A 70 -6.38 4.72 -1.56
C GLU A 70 -4.88 4.85 -1.83
N ALA A 71 -4.02 4.34 -0.94
CA ALA A 71 -2.57 4.37 -1.12
C ALA A 71 -2.13 3.58 -2.37
N LEU A 72 -2.67 2.37 -2.56
CA LEU A 72 -2.39 1.55 -3.74
C LEU A 72 -2.87 2.24 -5.03
N LYS A 73 -4.07 2.84 -5.03
CA LYS A 73 -4.58 3.62 -6.18
C LYS A 73 -3.70 4.82 -6.51
N SER A 74 -3.13 5.46 -5.50
CA SER A 74 -2.20 6.59 -5.63
C SER A 74 -0.78 6.16 -6.03
N GLY A 75 -0.49 4.86 -6.07
CA GLY A 75 0.76 4.31 -6.57
C GLY A 75 1.81 3.96 -5.52
N ALA A 76 1.45 3.95 -4.24
CA ALA A 76 2.32 3.46 -3.17
C ALA A 76 2.38 1.93 -3.17
N ASP A 77 3.49 1.36 -2.71
CA ASP A 77 3.45 0.03 -2.11
C ASP A 77 3.00 0.13 -0.65
N VAL A 78 2.31 -0.89 -0.18
CA VAL A 78 1.82 -1.00 1.18
C VAL A 78 2.43 -2.24 1.82
N THR A 79 3.05 -2.05 2.99
CA THR A 79 3.41 -3.15 3.90
C THR A 79 2.71 -2.92 5.22
N MET A 80 2.01 -3.92 5.73
CA MET A 80 1.26 -3.83 6.98
C MET A 80 1.58 -5.01 7.89
N GLN A 81 1.80 -4.71 9.16
CA GLN A 81 1.73 -5.68 10.24
C GLN A 81 0.45 -5.42 11.05
N THR A 82 -0.35 -6.45 11.30
CA THR A 82 -1.66 -6.31 11.95
C THR A 82 -1.84 -7.31 13.10
N ALA A 83 -2.71 -6.98 14.06
CA ALA A 83 -3.09 -7.86 15.17
C ALA A 83 -4.01 -9.03 14.75
N CYS A 84 -4.72 -8.91 13.62
CA CYS A 84 -5.63 -9.95 13.10
C CYS A 84 -5.00 -10.75 11.94
N GLN A 85 -5.72 -11.77 11.44
CA GLN A 85 -5.27 -12.45 10.23
C GLN A 85 -5.56 -11.57 9.00
N PRO A 86 -4.69 -11.54 7.97
CA PRO A 86 -4.96 -10.82 6.73
C PRO A 86 -6.32 -11.17 6.10
N GLN A 87 -6.73 -12.44 6.22
CA GLN A 87 -8.00 -12.94 5.69
C GLN A 87 -9.22 -12.31 6.39
N ASP A 88 -9.10 -11.93 7.67
CA ASP A 88 -10.16 -11.23 8.41
C ASP A 88 -10.40 -9.81 7.84
N LEU A 89 -9.43 -9.28 7.08
CA LEU A 89 -9.49 -8.00 6.39
C LEU A 89 -9.84 -8.15 4.89
N GLY A 90 -10.04 -9.38 4.41
CA GLY A 90 -10.24 -9.67 3.00
C GLY A 90 -8.96 -9.52 2.14
N ILE A 91 -7.79 -9.72 2.75
CA ILE A 91 -6.48 -9.72 2.07
C ILE A 91 -5.98 -11.17 1.97
N GLU A 92 -5.67 -11.60 0.75
CA GLU A 92 -5.07 -12.92 0.44
C GLU A 92 -3.54 -12.86 0.39
#